data_AF-A0A444J565-F1
#
_entry.id   AF-A0A444J565-F1
#
_cell.length_a   1.000
_cell.length_b   1.000
_cell.length_c   1.000
_cell.angle_alpha   90.00
_cell.angle_beta   90.00
_cell.angle_gamma   90.00
#
_symmetry.space_group_name_H-M   'P 1'
#
loop_
_entity.id
_entity.type
_entity.pdbx_description
1 polymer ?
#
loop_
_entity_poly.entity_id
_entity_poly.type
_entity_poly.pdbx_seq_one_letter_code
_entity_poly.pdbx_strand_id
1 'polypeptide(L)'
;KYPTDCPASCKGESQDQESCPAECQDVPEECLSDNSDEPTAAITCDDCPAECEDNPDAEDCPAECQELGCYGGGSMGPLRFIGDIGYLRLSDPADFLFARLGVEYSPYAGTSYENISYLAMVGAAPKLDGSDGDDALLIDLFAQYNWSGAFDGFIGLGLGAWISAGDDDLDSEDTDIDILANIGARVYGHRDDFNISVFLEARNAVDELSDMDQYGRFGIGLRFQH
;
A
#
# COMPACT_ATOMS: atom_id res chain seq x y z
N LYS A 1 -15.44 -40.92 42.18
CA LYS A 1 -14.34 -40.11 41.63
C LYS A 1 -13.51 -41.09 40.82
N TYR A 2 -13.71 -41.11 39.50
CA TYR A 2 -12.90 -41.95 38.62
C TYR A 2 -11.57 -41.25 38.35
N PRO A 3 -10.46 -41.98 38.15
CA PRO A 3 -9.16 -41.37 37.93
C PRO A 3 -9.13 -40.68 36.57
N THR A 4 -8.78 -39.39 36.54
CA THR A 4 -8.53 -38.62 35.31
C THR A 4 -7.24 -39.04 34.60
N ASP A 5 -6.44 -39.90 35.23
CA ASP A 5 -5.04 -40.14 34.86
C ASP A 5 -4.85 -41.51 34.17
N CYS A 6 -5.93 -42.12 33.68
CA CYS A 6 -5.84 -43.40 32.97
C CYS A 6 -5.25 -43.20 31.56
N PRO A 7 -4.18 -43.92 31.18
CA PRO A 7 -3.59 -43.84 29.85
C PRO A 7 -4.59 -44.22 28.75
N ALA A 8 -4.52 -43.52 27.60
CA ALA A 8 -5.39 -43.78 26.46
C ALA A 8 -5.29 -45.23 25.93
N SER A 9 -4.16 -45.91 26.14
CA SER A 9 -3.96 -47.32 25.75
C SER A 9 -4.84 -48.32 26.52
N CYS A 10 -5.42 -47.91 27.65
CA CYS A 10 -6.38 -48.71 28.41
C CYS A 10 -7.83 -48.46 27.98
N LYS A 11 -8.08 -47.57 27.00
CA LYS A 11 -9.39 -47.26 26.42
C LYS A 11 -9.64 -48.17 25.21
N GLY A 12 -10.24 -49.35 25.43
CA GLY A 12 -10.76 -50.20 24.36
C GLY A 12 -10.46 -51.70 24.52
N GLU A 13 -11.27 -52.54 23.85
CA GLU A 13 -11.20 -54.01 23.84
C GLU A 13 -9.96 -54.56 23.07
N SER A 14 -8.77 -54.03 23.34
CA SER A 14 -7.51 -54.52 22.75
C SER A 14 -6.58 -55.14 23.79
N GLN A 15 -5.76 -56.08 23.34
CA GLN A 15 -5.35 -57.30 24.05
C GLN A 15 -4.28 -57.16 25.15
N ASP A 16 -3.97 -55.97 25.65
CA ASP A 16 -2.86 -55.76 26.62
C ASP A 16 -3.32 -55.15 27.97
N GLN A 17 -4.40 -55.70 28.54
CA GLN A 17 -4.96 -55.28 29.84
C GLN A 17 -4.06 -55.55 31.06
N GLU A 18 -3.00 -56.36 30.93
CA GLU A 18 -2.10 -56.71 32.05
C GLU A 18 -1.25 -55.53 32.55
N SER A 19 -1.16 -54.43 31.78
CA SER A 19 -0.34 -53.26 32.13
C SER A 19 -1.13 -52.08 32.72
N CYS A 20 -2.46 -52.18 32.80
CA CYS A 20 -3.32 -51.10 33.27
C CYS A 20 -3.50 -51.15 34.80
N PRO A 21 -3.48 -50.00 35.51
CA PRO A 21 -3.88 -49.94 36.91
C PRO A 21 -5.29 -50.51 37.10
N ALA A 22 -5.51 -51.29 38.17
CA ALA A 22 -6.79 -51.97 38.43
C ALA A 22 -8.00 -51.01 38.45
N GLU A 23 -7.75 -49.75 38.80
CA GLU A 23 -8.74 -48.66 38.85
C GLU A 23 -9.16 -48.12 37.47
N CYS A 24 -8.53 -48.58 36.38
CA CYS A 24 -8.84 -48.21 35.00
C CYS A 24 -9.44 -49.36 34.15
N GLN A 25 -9.58 -50.58 34.69
CA GLN A 25 -10.00 -51.76 33.91
C GLN A 25 -11.53 -51.86 33.70
N ASP A 26 -12.34 -51.20 34.54
CA ASP A 26 -13.81 -51.30 34.54
C ASP A 26 -14.52 -49.93 34.38
N VAL A 27 -13.81 -48.91 33.89
CA VAL A 27 -14.38 -47.56 33.75
C VAL A 27 -15.08 -47.43 32.38
N PRO A 28 -16.40 -47.11 32.35
CA PRO A 28 -17.10 -46.87 31.09
C PRO A 28 -16.44 -45.75 30.29
N GLU A 29 -16.39 -45.91 28.96
CA GLU A 29 -15.73 -44.97 28.03
C GLU A 29 -16.25 -43.52 28.20
N GLU A 30 -17.54 -43.38 28.50
CA GLU A 30 -18.22 -42.13 28.83
C GLU A 30 -17.72 -41.40 30.10
N CYS A 31 -17.00 -42.10 30.99
CA CYS A 31 -16.44 -41.53 32.21
C CYS A 31 -14.96 -41.10 32.07
N LEU A 32 -14.33 -41.38 30.93
CA LEU A 32 -12.95 -41.01 30.65
C LEU A 32 -12.92 -39.78 29.76
N SER A 33 -13.12 -38.60 30.36
CA SER A 33 -13.17 -37.30 29.67
C SER A 33 -12.12 -37.20 28.55
N ASP A 34 -12.60 -37.03 27.32
CA ASP A 34 -11.79 -36.66 26.17
C ASP A 34 -11.33 -35.21 26.36
N ASN A 35 -10.11 -35.05 26.88
CA ASN A 35 -9.36 -33.79 26.78
C ASN A 35 -8.52 -33.77 25.49
N SER A 36 -9.10 -34.21 24.38
CA SER A 36 -8.52 -34.02 23.06
C SER A 36 -9.55 -33.29 22.20
N ASP A 37 -9.17 -32.08 21.80
CA ASP A 37 -9.84 -31.21 20.82
C ASP A 37 -11.02 -30.36 21.35
N GLU A 38 -10.79 -29.55 22.38
CA GLU A 38 -11.34 -28.20 22.31
C GLU A 38 -10.52 -27.43 21.26
N PRO A 39 -11.14 -26.82 20.22
CA PRO A 39 -10.42 -25.85 19.44
C PRO A 39 -10.05 -24.74 20.41
N THR A 40 -8.75 -24.55 20.67
CA THR A 40 -8.28 -23.32 21.32
C THR A 40 -8.91 -22.18 20.55
N ALA A 41 -9.84 -21.45 21.17
CA ALA A 41 -10.50 -20.33 20.54
C ALA A 41 -9.40 -19.46 19.95
N ALA A 42 -9.38 -19.34 18.62
CA ALA A 42 -8.41 -18.50 17.96
C ALA A 42 -8.64 -17.09 18.50
N ILE A 43 -7.63 -16.53 19.18
CA ILE A 43 -7.66 -15.14 19.65
C ILE A 43 -7.99 -14.27 18.43
N THR A 44 -8.98 -13.42 18.58
CA THR A 44 -9.37 -12.40 17.60
C THR A 44 -8.99 -11.02 18.13
N CYS A 45 -9.02 -9.99 17.28
CA CYS A 45 -8.72 -8.63 17.73
C CYS A 45 -9.66 -8.11 18.82
N ASP A 46 -10.89 -8.63 18.90
CA ASP A 46 -11.85 -8.28 19.95
C ASP A 46 -11.43 -8.83 21.34
N ASP A 47 -10.50 -9.79 21.38
CA ASP A 47 -9.95 -10.37 22.61
C ASP A 47 -8.69 -9.63 23.10
N CYS A 48 -8.21 -8.64 22.33
CA CYS A 48 -7.02 -7.86 22.67
C CYS A 48 -7.37 -6.65 23.57
N PRO A 49 -6.54 -6.32 24.57
CA PRO A 49 -6.79 -5.15 25.44
C PRO A 49 -6.78 -3.83 24.67
N ALA A 50 -7.74 -2.94 24.95
CA ALA A 50 -7.84 -1.63 24.29
C ALA A 50 -6.61 -0.73 24.49
N GLU A 51 -5.90 -0.88 25.62
CA GLU A 51 -4.66 -0.12 25.89
C GLU A 51 -3.55 -0.41 24.87
N CYS A 52 -3.62 -1.56 24.22
CA CYS A 52 -2.70 -1.97 23.18
C CYS A 52 -3.09 -1.44 21.79
N GLU A 53 -4.31 -0.94 21.59
CA GLU A 53 -4.70 -0.25 20.34
C GLU A 53 -3.91 1.05 20.17
N ASP A 54 -3.65 1.77 21.26
CA ASP A 54 -2.94 3.05 21.25
C ASP A 54 -1.41 2.88 21.39
N ASN A 55 -0.94 1.77 21.98
CA ASN A 55 0.48 1.47 22.15
C ASN A 55 0.74 -0.05 22.05
N PRO A 56 1.09 -0.57 20.86
CA PRO A 56 1.35 -2.00 20.66
C PRO A 56 2.51 -2.55 21.50
N ASP A 57 3.41 -1.68 21.98
CA ASP A 57 4.59 -2.04 22.77
C ASP A 57 4.38 -1.86 24.29
N ALA A 58 3.15 -1.66 24.76
CA ALA A 58 2.88 -1.57 26.19
C ALA A 58 3.18 -2.91 26.89
N GLU A 59 3.62 -2.84 28.15
CA GLU A 59 4.16 -3.97 28.92
C GLU A 59 3.15 -5.12 29.12
N ASP A 60 1.85 -4.83 28.98
CA ASP A 60 0.73 -5.76 29.18
C ASP A 60 0.08 -6.27 27.87
N CYS A 61 0.71 -6.05 26.71
CA CYS A 61 0.18 -6.49 25.42
C CYS A 61 0.61 -7.92 25.06
N PRO A 62 -0.35 -8.86 24.85
CA PRO A 62 -0.03 -10.22 24.39
C PRO A 62 0.69 -10.21 23.04
N ALA A 63 1.72 -11.04 22.90
CA ALA A 63 2.48 -11.16 21.66
C ALA A 63 1.60 -11.64 20.49
N GLU A 64 0.60 -12.46 20.78
CA GLU A 64 -0.37 -13.00 19.81
C GLU A 64 -1.16 -11.88 19.12
N CYS A 65 -1.46 -10.80 19.83
CA CYS A 65 -2.16 -9.65 19.28
C CYS A 65 -1.25 -8.73 18.43
N GLN A 66 0.07 -8.74 18.70
CA GLN A 66 1.06 -8.11 17.82
C GLN A 66 1.16 -8.88 16.50
N GLU A 67 1.18 -10.22 16.56
CA GLU A 67 1.21 -11.09 15.38
C GLU A 67 -0.07 -10.99 14.53
N LEU A 68 -1.22 -10.75 15.16
CA LEU A 68 -2.51 -10.55 14.47
C LEU A 68 -2.66 -9.15 13.84
N GLY A 69 -1.77 -8.20 14.15
CA GLY A 69 -1.87 -6.83 13.63
C GLY A 69 -3.09 -6.06 14.15
N CYS A 70 -3.61 -6.43 15.33
CA CYS A 70 -4.82 -5.85 15.93
C CYS A 70 -4.60 -4.45 16.50
N TYR A 71 -3.35 -4.02 16.61
CA TYR A 71 -2.96 -2.79 17.28
C TYR A 71 -2.67 -1.71 16.26
N GLY A 72 -3.55 -0.72 16.14
CA GLY A 72 -3.18 0.69 15.93
C GLY A 72 -2.27 1.11 14.78
N GLY A 73 -1.76 0.21 13.94
CA GLY A 73 -1.26 0.52 12.62
C GLY A 73 -2.51 0.75 11.82
N GLY A 74 -3.00 1.99 11.85
CA GLY A 74 -4.30 2.36 11.32
C GLY A 74 -4.55 1.59 10.04
N SER A 75 -5.77 1.08 9.88
CA SER A 75 -6.38 1.04 8.56
C SER A 75 -6.04 2.41 7.96
N MET A 76 -4.95 2.46 7.21
CA MET A 76 -4.43 3.71 6.67
C MET A 76 -5.61 4.12 5.85
N GLY A 77 -6.24 5.23 6.28
CA GLY A 77 -7.50 5.65 5.70
C GLY A 77 -7.31 5.60 4.18
N PRO A 78 -8.38 5.43 3.41
CA PRO A 78 -8.22 5.34 1.97
C PRO A 78 -7.47 6.57 1.39
N LEU A 79 -7.19 7.61 2.17
CA LEU A 79 -6.37 8.77 1.84
C LEU A 79 -4.95 8.69 2.42
N ARG A 80 -3.95 8.95 1.57
CA ARG A 80 -2.54 9.14 1.93
C ARG A 80 -2.02 10.47 1.40
N PHE A 81 -1.01 11.03 2.05
CA PHE A 81 -0.32 12.21 1.53
C PHE A 81 0.81 11.80 0.60
N ILE A 82 0.93 12.54 -0.50
CA ILE A 82 1.95 12.27 -1.52
C ILE A 82 2.66 13.56 -1.91
N GLY A 83 3.95 13.46 -2.17
CA GLY A 83 4.76 14.54 -2.71
C GLY A 83 5.73 14.03 -3.75
N ASP A 84 5.81 14.71 -4.88
CA ASP A 84 6.76 14.41 -5.93
C ASP A 84 7.74 15.58 -6.12
N ILE A 85 8.99 15.26 -6.42
CA ILE A 85 9.99 16.19 -6.93
C ILE A 85 10.74 15.52 -8.06
N GLY A 86 11.01 16.25 -9.14
CA GLY A 86 11.72 15.66 -10.26
C GLY A 86 12.15 16.67 -11.30
N TYR A 87 12.68 16.12 -12.39
CA TYR A 87 13.19 16.87 -13.52
C TYR A 87 12.43 16.43 -14.77
N LEU A 88 12.04 17.40 -15.61
CA LEU A 88 11.33 17.21 -16.87
C LEU A 88 12.10 17.91 -17.99
N ARG A 89 12.20 17.24 -19.14
CA ARG A 89 12.79 17.78 -20.37
C ARG A 89 11.75 17.78 -21.48
N LEU A 90 11.57 18.94 -22.11
CA LEU A 90 10.84 19.13 -23.37
C LEU A 90 11.75 18.76 -24.55
N SER A 91 11.15 18.14 -25.58
CA SER A 91 11.90 17.69 -26.77
C SER A 91 12.43 18.86 -27.61
N ASP A 92 11.66 19.95 -27.78
CA ASP A 92 12.17 21.25 -28.24
C ASP A 92 12.71 22.03 -27.02
N PRO A 93 14.00 22.38 -26.94
CA PRO A 93 14.73 22.15 -25.71
C PRO A 93 14.35 23.14 -24.60
N ALA A 94 13.71 22.59 -23.56
CA ALA A 94 13.50 23.24 -22.28
C ALA A 94 13.57 22.25 -21.12
N ASP A 95 14.22 22.67 -20.05
CA ASP A 95 14.49 21.87 -18.86
C ASP A 95 13.77 22.47 -17.65
N PHE A 96 13.01 21.66 -16.94
CA PHE A 96 12.18 22.07 -15.81
C PHE A 96 12.52 21.26 -14.57
N LEU A 97 12.57 21.94 -13.43
CA LEU A 97 12.41 21.27 -12.14
C LEU A 97 10.93 21.29 -11.82
N PHE A 98 10.36 20.20 -11.33
CA PHE A 98 8.98 20.21 -10.85
C PHE A 98 8.89 19.70 -9.42
N ALA A 99 7.92 20.23 -8.70
CA ALA A 99 7.51 19.73 -7.40
C ALA A 99 6.00 19.84 -7.26
N ARG A 100 5.37 18.78 -6.73
CA ARG A 100 3.92 18.73 -6.50
C ARG A 100 3.59 18.01 -5.21
N LEU A 101 2.49 18.41 -4.58
CA LEU A 101 1.95 17.81 -3.35
C LEU A 101 0.50 17.44 -3.59
N GLY A 102 0.04 16.38 -2.93
CA GLY A 102 -1.32 15.92 -3.12
C GLY A 102 -1.76 14.82 -2.20
N VAL A 103 -2.81 14.14 -2.63
CA VAL A 103 -3.40 13.00 -1.94
C VAL A 103 -3.53 11.82 -2.87
N GLU A 104 -3.28 10.63 -2.34
CA GLU A 104 -3.62 9.35 -2.97
C GLU A 104 -4.86 8.79 -2.28
N TYR A 105 -5.86 8.41 -3.07
CA TYR A 105 -7.10 7.80 -2.63
C TYR A 105 -7.18 6.35 -3.13
N SER A 106 -7.18 5.39 -2.21
CA SER A 106 -7.31 3.95 -2.43
C SER A 106 -8.68 3.46 -1.93
N PRO A 107 -9.76 3.66 -2.69
CA PRO A 107 -11.13 3.34 -2.27
C PRO A 107 -11.39 1.83 -2.07
N TYR A 108 -10.53 1.00 -2.65
CA TYR A 108 -10.72 -0.45 -2.72
C TYR A 108 -9.85 -1.22 -1.73
N ALA A 109 -9.32 -0.56 -0.71
CA ALA A 109 -8.55 -1.20 0.36
C ALA A 109 -9.33 -2.36 0.98
N GLY A 110 -8.69 -3.53 1.10
CA GLY A 110 -9.31 -4.75 1.63
C GLY A 110 -10.26 -5.46 0.66
N THR A 111 -10.25 -5.11 -0.63
CA THR A 111 -11.05 -5.78 -1.67
C THR A 111 -10.16 -6.39 -2.75
N SER A 112 -10.74 -7.18 -3.67
CA SER A 112 -10.01 -7.73 -4.82
C SER A 112 -9.42 -6.68 -5.79
N TYR A 113 -9.72 -5.39 -5.60
CA TYR A 113 -9.23 -4.28 -6.42
C TYR A 113 -8.32 -3.31 -5.64
N GLU A 114 -7.75 -3.72 -4.51
CA GLU A 114 -6.84 -2.92 -3.65
C GLU A 114 -5.58 -2.37 -4.35
N ASN A 115 -5.30 -2.86 -5.55
CA ASN A 115 -4.19 -2.40 -6.39
C ASN A 115 -4.49 -1.10 -7.13
N ILE A 116 -5.74 -0.63 -7.14
CA ILE A 116 -6.14 0.60 -7.82
C ILE A 116 -6.19 1.76 -6.82
N SER A 117 -5.53 2.85 -7.18
CA SER A 117 -5.49 4.12 -6.44
C SER A 117 -5.69 5.30 -7.38
N TYR A 118 -6.12 6.43 -6.84
CA TYR A 118 -6.31 7.68 -7.56
C TYR A 118 -5.51 8.79 -6.90
N LEU A 119 -4.72 9.53 -7.66
CA LEU A 119 -3.92 10.63 -7.12
C LEU A 119 -4.49 11.95 -7.61
N ALA A 120 -4.51 12.95 -6.73
CA ALA A 120 -4.78 14.34 -7.07
C ALA A 120 -3.68 15.22 -6.50
N MET A 121 -3.01 15.98 -7.35
CA MET A 121 -1.80 16.73 -6.98
C MET A 121 -1.82 18.15 -7.55
N VAL A 122 -1.21 19.08 -6.83
CA VAL A 122 -1.00 20.47 -7.27
C VAL A 122 0.47 20.81 -7.07
N GLY A 123 1.06 21.52 -8.01
CA GLY A 123 2.48 21.83 -7.98
C GLY A 123 2.90 22.98 -8.86
N ALA A 124 4.20 23.10 -9.06
CA ALA A 124 4.80 24.04 -9.96
C ALA A 124 6.01 23.42 -10.67
N ALA A 125 6.31 23.94 -11.85
CA ALA A 125 7.45 23.55 -12.67
C ALA A 125 8.20 24.78 -13.17
N PRO A 126 9.11 25.36 -12.37
CA PRO A 126 9.99 26.41 -12.85
C PRO A 126 10.93 25.93 -13.97
N LYS A 127 11.11 26.78 -14.99
CA LYS A 127 12.08 26.58 -16.06
C LYS A 127 13.48 26.85 -15.54
N LEU A 128 14.39 25.91 -15.79
CA LEU A 128 15.80 26.02 -15.42
C LEU A 128 16.63 26.59 -16.57
N ASP A 129 16.42 26.06 -17.78
CA ASP A 129 17.16 26.40 -18.98
C ASP A 129 16.33 26.06 -20.22
N GLY A 130 16.66 26.65 -21.36
CA GLY A 130 15.97 26.42 -22.63
C GLY A 130 15.32 27.64 -23.24
N SER A 131 15.04 27.54 -24.53
CA SER A 131 14.50 28.64 -25.34
C SER A 131 12.99 28.63 -25.45
N ASP A 132 12.32 27.54 -25.06
CA ASP A 132 10.88 27.32 -25.23
C ASP A 132 10.19 27.04 -23.89
N GLY A 133 8.90 27.36 -23.79
CA GLY A 133 8.06 27.27 -22.58
C GLY A 133 8.43 28.24 -21.44
N ASP A 134 7.58 28.31 -20.41
CA ASP A 134 7.78 29.15 -19.22
C ASP A 134 7.46 28.39 -17.92
N ASP A 135 7.71 29.03 -16.77
CA ASP A 135 7.28 28.54 -15.45
C ASP A 135 5.79 28.19 -15.47
N ALA A 136 5.44 27.03 -14.90
CA ALA A 136 4.06 26.57 -14.90
C ALA A 136 3.54 26.17 -13.51
N LEU A 137 2.25 26.38 -13.28
CA LEU A 137 1.47 25.74 -12.23
C LEU A 137 0.90 24.41 -12.76
N LEU A 138 0.92 23.38 -11.92
CA LEU A 138 0.47 22.03 -12.25
C LEU A 138 -0.77 21.66 -11.44
N ILE A 139 -1.75 21.04 -12.09
CA ILE A 139 -2.87 20.37 -11.42
C ILE A 139 -3.07 19.02 -12.08
N ASP A 140 -2.71 17.94 -11.40
CA ASP A 140 -2.66 16.60 -11.99
C ASP A 140 -3.62 15.63 -11.30
N LEU A 141 -4.24 14.76 -12.11
CA LEU A 141 -5.09 13.65 -11.68
C LEU A 141 -4.58 12.36 -12.30
N PHE A 142 -4.32 11.32 -11.50
CA PHE A 142 -3.92 10.00 -11.99
C PHE A 142 -4.86 8.91 -11.51
N ALA A 143 -5.09 7.91 -12.36
CA ALA A 143 -5.48 6.57 -11.96
C ALA A 143 -4.24 5.68 -12.01
N GLN A 144 -3.94 4.98 -10.92
CA GLN A 144 -2.71 4.23 -10.75
C GLN A 144 -3.00 2.79 -10.34
N TYR A 145 -2.32 1.86 -11.01
CA TYR A 145 -2.28 0.45 -10.66
C TYR A 145 -0.94 0.14 -9.98
N ASN A 146 -1.02 -0.39 -8.77
CA ASN A 146 0.10 -0.78 -7.93
C ASN A 146 0.24 -2.31 -7.95
N TRP A 147 1.46 -2.82 -8.02
CA TRP A 147 1.73 -4.25 -7.87
C TRP A 147 2.80 -4.50 -6.82
N SER A 148 2.72 -5.68 -6.22
CA SER A 148 3.71 -6.22 -5.30
C SER A 148 4.15 -7.60 -5.80
N GLY A 149 5.43 -7.91 -5.65
CA GLY A 149 6.05 -9.11 -6.20
C GLY A 149 7.56 -9.11 -6.01
N ALA A 150 8.34 -9.42 -7.05
CA ALA A 150 9.80 -9.35 -6.99
C ALA A 150 10.33 -7.93 -6.73
N PHE A 151 9.53 -6.92 -7.09
CA PHE A 151 9.71 -5.53 -6.70
C PHE A 151 8.32 -4.89 -6.57
N ASP A 152 8.20 -3.89 -5.70
CA ASP A 152 6.99 -3.08 -5.57
C ASP A 152 7.03 -1.94 -6.59
N GLY A 153 5.99 -1.82 -7.41
CA GLY A 153 5.94 -0.80 -8.45
C GLY A 153 4.54 -0.33 -8.77
N PHE A 154 4.48 0.68 -9.63
CA PHE A 154 3.23 1.27 -10.06
C PHE A 154 3.30 1.77 -11.50
N ILE A 155 2.13 1.83 -12.13
CA ILE A 155 1.92 2.47 -13.42
C ILE A 155 0.65 3.30 -13.34
N GLY A 156 0.70 4.52 -13.87
CA GLY A 156 -0.41 5.45 -13.82
C GLY A 156 -0.68 6.12 -15.16
N LEU A 157 -1.94 6.45 -15.39
CA LEU A 157 -2.41 7.28 -16.48
C LEU A 157 -3.24 8.41 -15.91
N GLY A 158 -3.10 9.59 -16.47
CA GLY A 158 -3.68 10.80 -15.90
C GLY A 158 -3.95 11.91 -16.89
N LEU A 159 -4.57 12.94 -16.35
CA LEU A 159 -4.78 14.23 -17.00
C LEU A 159 -4.22 15.32 -16.10
N GLY A 160 -3.66 16.37 -16.68
CA GLY A 160 -3.06 17.46 -15.92
C GLY A 160 -3.27 18.77 -16.62
N ALA A 161 -3.35 19.85 -15.84
CA ALA A 161 -3.36 21.20 -16.37
C ALA A 161 -1.95 21.77 -16.24
N TRP A 162 -1.41 22.26 -17.34
CA TRP A 162 -0.18 23.02 -17.42
C TRP A 162 -0.54 24.49 -17.59
N ILE A 163 -0.41 25.28 -16.54
CA ILE A 163 -0.84 26.68 -16.54
C ILE A 163 0.40 27.57 -16.46
N SER A 164 0.85 28.09 -17.60
CA SER A 164 1.92 29.08 -17.70
C SER A 164 1.39 30.52 -17.59
N ALA A 165 2.29 31.45 -17.28
CA ALA A 165 2.00 32.90 -17.23
C ALA A 165 2.69 33.66 -18.39
N GLY A 166 3.05 32.96 -19.47
CA GLY A 166 3.75 33.51 -20.63
C GLY A 166 2.89 34.50 -21.43
N ASP A 167 3.55 35.37 -22.19
CA ASP A 167 2.91 36.39 -23.03
C ASP A 167 2.54 35.75 -24.39
N ASP A 168 1.33 35.19 -24.51
CA ASP A 168 0.46 34.85 -25.68
C ASP A 168 1.02 34.76 -27.14
N ASP A 169 2.32 34.57 -27.39
CA ASP A 169 2.94 34.63 -28.72
C ASP A 169 3.36 33.24 -29.28
N LEU A 170 3.42 32.19 -28.45
CA LEU A 170 3.75 30.80 -28.83
C LEU A 170 2.72 29.82 -28.24
N ASP A 171 2.24 28.87 -29.05
CA ASP A 171 1.21 27.90 -28.65
C ASP A 171 1.64 27.00 -27.46
N SER A 172 2.94 26.90 -27.17
CA SER A 172 3.53 26.19 -26.02
C SER A 172 3.47 26.95 -24.68
N GLU A 173 3.04 28.21 -24.70
CA GLU A 173 2.89 29.08 -23.52
C GLU A 173 1.44 29.17 -23.01
N ASP A 174 0.50 28.52 -23.70
CA ASP A 174 -0.91 28.51 -23.34
C ASP A 174 -1.23 27.56 -22.18
N THR A 175 -2.39 27.79 -21.54
CA THR A 175 -2.91 26.86 -20.54
C THR A 175 -3.43 25.60 -21.21
N ASP A 176 -2.70 24.50 -21.06
CA ASP A 176 -2.98 23.25 -21.74
C ASP A 176 -3.50 22.16 -20.82
N ILE A 177 -4.22 21.21 -21.43
CA ILE A 177 -4.57 19.94 -20.80
C ILE A 177 -3.63 18.86 -21.36
N ASP A 178 -2.83 18.31 -20.46
CA ASP A 178 -1.89 17.25 -20.72
C ASP A 178 -2.50 15.87 -20.45
N ILE A 179 -2.15 14.89 -21.28
CA ILE A 179 -2.20 13.47 -20.92
C ILE A 179 -0.88 13.11 -20.25
N LEU A 180 -0.97 12.42 -19.11
CA LEU A 180 0.18 11.97 -18.35
C LEU A 180 0.23 10.45 -18.27
N ALA A 181 1.44 9.91 -18.31
CA ALA A 181 1.72 8.53 -18.02
C ALA A 181 2.95 8.45 -17.10
N ASN A 182 2.86 7.64 -16.05
CA ASN A 182 4.00 7.39 -15.17
C ASN A 182 4.20 5.90 -14.90
N ILE A 183 5.45 5.54 -14.64
CA ILE A 183 5.83 4.21 -14.16
C ILE A 183 6.94 4.35 -13.13
N GLY A 184 6.82 3.64 -12.03
CA GLY A 184 7.76 3.75 -10.93
C GLY A 184 7.96 2.47 -10.16
N ALA A 185 9.01 2.48 -9.34
CA ALA A 185 9.37 1.40 -8.44
C ALA A 185 9.73 1.99 -7.08
N ARG A 186 9.24 1.32 -6.03
CA ARG A 186 9.61 1.66 -4.65
C ARG A 186 11.06 1.26 -4.41
N VAL A 187 11.81 2.17 -3.79
CA VAL A 187 13.23 1.98 -3.46
C VAL A 187 13.49 2.00 -1.95
N TYR A 188 12.53 2.47 -1.15
CA TYR A 188 12.64 2.52 0.30
C TYR A 188 11.25 2.44 0.96
N GLY A 189 11.20 1.87 2.17
CA GLY A 189 9.99 1.80 2.99
C GLY A 189 9.05 0.65 2.61
N HIS A 190 7.93 0.55 3.32
CA HIS A 190 6.86 -0.44 3.07
C HIS A 190 5.62 0.27 2.54
N ARG A 191 4.70 -0.50 1.95
CA ARG A 191 3.50 0.07 1.32
C ARG A 191 2.65 0.86 2.31
N ASP A 192 2.55 0.36 3.53
CA ASP A 192 1.64 0.87 4.55
C ASP A 192 2.31 1.91 5.46
N ASP A 193 3.60 2.17 5.23
CA ASP A 193 4.40 3.16 5.94
C ASP A 193 4.88 4.26 4.99
N PHE A 194 5.64 5.21 5.56
CA PHE A 194 6.41 6.15 4.76
C PHE A 194 7.30 5.41 3.76
N ASN A 195 7.16 5.72 2.48
CA ASN A 195 7.93 5.10 1.43
C ASN A 195 8.38 6.09 0.36
N ILE A 196 9.46 5.70 -0.34
CA ILE A 196 10.07 6.48 -1.40
C ILE A 196 10.13 5.63 -2.65
N SER A 197 9.69 6.21 -3.76
CA SER A 197 9.72 5.58 -5.08
C SER A 197 10.47 6.45 -6.09
N VAL A 198 11.15 5.81 -7.04
CA VAL A 198 11.66 6.47 -8.24
C VAL A 198 10.66 6.24 -9.35
N PHE A 199 10.39 7.26 -10.16
CA PHE A 199 9.48 7.14 -11.29
C PHE A 199 9.98 7.86 -12.53
N LEU A 200 9.50 7.39 -13.67
CA LEU A 200 9.57 8.08 -14.96
C LEU A 200 8.17 8.61 -15.30
N GLU A 201 8.13 9.79 -15.89
CA GLU A 201 6.89 10.44 -16.32
C GLU A 201 7.01 10.91 -17.77
N ALA A 202 5.93 10.75 -18.52
CA ALA A 202 5.74 11.37 -19.82
C ALA A 202 4.46 12.21 -19.77
N ARG A 203 4.52 13.41 -20.33
CA ARG A 203 3.38 14.33 -20.44
C ARG A 203 3.35 14.94 -21.84
N ASN A 204 2.15 15.11 -22.39
CA ASN A 204 1.94 15.66 -23.73
C ASN A 204 0.56 16.33 -23.81
N ALA A 205 0.47 17.48 -24.47
CA ALA A 205 -0.79 18.19 -24.63
C ALA A 205 -1.77 17.38 -25.51
N VAL A 206 -3.05 17.38 -25.17
CA VAL A 206 -4.08 16.55 -25.84
C VAL A 206 -4.28 16.93 -27.31
N ASP A 207 -4.11 18.20 -27.64
CA ASP A 207 -4.21 18.75 -28.99
C ASP A 207 -2.96 18.54 -29.85
N GLU A 208 -1.84 18.13 -29.23
CA GLU A 208 -0.55 17.89 -29.88
C GLU A 208 -0.18 16.40 -30.00
N LEU A 209 -1.15 15.49 -29.82
CA LEU A 209 -0.93 14.05 -29.87
C LEU A 209 -0.37 13.54 -31.21
N SER A 210 -0.48 14.31 -32.30
CA SER A 210 0.12 13.98 -33.60
C SER A 210 1.61 14.32 -33.70
N ASP A 211 2.12 15.17 -32.81
CA ASP A 211 3.46 15.76 -32.87
C ASP A 211 4.19 15.54 -31.52
N MET A 212 4.01 14.35 -30.93
CA MET A 212 4.63 13.94 -29.66
C MET A 212 6.16 14.04 -29.67
N ASP A 213 6.80 13.98 -30.84
CA ASP A 213 8.25 14.09 -30.99
C ASP A 213 8.78 15.52 -30.85
N GLN A 214 7.91 16.52 -30.97
CA GLN A 214 8.25 17.94 -30.83
C GLN A 214 7.85 18.46 -29.44
N TYR A 215 6.66 18.10 -28.94
CA TYR A 215 6.10 18.71 -27.72
C TYR A 215 5.97 17.75 -26.53
N GLY A 216 6.38 16.49 -26.70
CA GLY A 216 6.46 15.53 -25.60
C GLY A 216 7.49 15.97 -24.55
N ARG A 217 7.09 15.90 -23.28
CA ARG A 217 7.93 16.21 -22.12
C ARG A 217 8.14 14.93 -21.31
N PHE A 218 9.39 14.59 -21.02
CA PHE A 218 9.78 13.34 -20.34
C PHE A 218 10.64 13.62 -19.12
N GLY A 219 10.44 12.87 -18.05
CA GLY A 219 11.08 13.17 -16.78
C GLY A 219 11.33 11.97 -15.89
N ILE A 220 12.12 12.25 -14.84
CA ILE A 220 12.42 11.34 -13.75
C ILE A 220 12.20 12.07 -12.43
N GLY A 221 11.64 11.38 -11.45
CA GLY A 221 11.34 11.96 -10.15
C GLY A 221 11.43 10.98 -8.99
N LEU A 222 11.38 11.57 -7.81
CA LEU A 222 11.19 10.89 -6.54
C LEU A 222 9.81 11.19 -6.00
N ARG A 223 9.15 10.16 -5.51
CA ARG A 223 7.83 10.21 -4.89
C ARG A 223 7.95 9.80 -3.43
N PHE A 224 7.39 10.62 -2.57
CA PHE A 224 7.30 10.41 -1.13
C PHE A 224 5.84 10.17 -0.78
N GLN A 225 5.55 9.07 -0.10
CA GLN A 225 4.20 8.71 0.33
C GLN A 225 4.20 8.55 1.84
N HIS A 226 3.26 9.24 2.51
CA HIS A 226 2.95 9.10 3.93
C HIS A 226 1.50 8.64 4.02
#